data_AF-A0A6N2MJT1-F1
#
_entry.id   AF-A0A6N2MJT1-F1
#
_cell.length_a   1.000
_cell.length_b   1.000
_cell.length_c   1.000
_cell.angle_alpha   90.00
_cell.angle_beta   90.00
_cell.angle_gamma   90.00
#
_symmetry.space_group_name_H-M   'P 1'
#
loop_
_entity.id
_entity.type
_entity.pdbx_description
1 polymer ?
#
loop_
_entity_poly.entity_id
_entity_poly.type
_entity_poly.pdbx_seq_one_letter_code
_entity_poly.pdbx_strand_id
1 'polypeptide(L)'
;MEAQLSRESLACRANGDTTSLSCFPGQIKWCPKKATFPGGCGNNGSQQCLVDFLSNYGASSMPKNCVCKNAGSQRLCSCDVVCQ
;
A
#
# COMPACT_ATOMS: atom_id res chain seq x y z
N MET A 1 27.96 0.92 7.60
CA MET A 1 27.03 1.68 6.75
C MET A 1 26.25 0.64 5.95
N GLU A 2 25.27 -0.03 6.55
CA GLU A 2 23.87 0.41 6.76
C GLU A 2 23.20 0.84 5.46
N ALA A 3 22.35 -0.04 4.92
CA ALA A 3 21.25 0.32 4.00
C ALA A 3 20.16 -0.78 4.03
N GLN A 4 19.41 -0.79 5.13
CA GLN A 4 17.94 -0.85 5.18
C GLN A 4 17.24 -1.54 4.00
N LEU A 5 17.02 -2.87 4.08
CA LEU A 5 16.07 -3.56 3.21
C LEU A 5 14.66 -3.47 3.81
N SER A 6 13.76 -2.89 3.04
CA SER A 6 12.40 -2.52 3.41
C SER A 6 11.63 -3.68 4.06
N ARG A 7 10.89 -3.36 5.12
CA ARG A 7 9.98 -4.24 5.86
C ARG A 7 8.81 -4.68 4.98
N GLU A 8 9.08 -5.60 4.07
CA GLU A 8 8.10 -6.45 3.43
C GLU A 8 8.10 -7.75 4.23
N SER A 9 6.93 -8.28 4.58
CA SER A 9 6.69 -9.41 5.50
C SER A 9 7.39 -10.71 5.06
N LEU A 10 8.69 -10.75 5.22
CA LEU A 10 9.56 -11.83 4.80
C LEU A 10 9.53 -12.90 5.89
N ALA A 11 8.68 -13.91 5.72
CA ALA A 11 8.69 -15.10 6.55
C ALA A 11 9.91 -15.94 6.18
N CYS A 12 11.09 -15.54 6.67
CA CYS A 12 12.30 -16.31 6.46
C CYS A 12 12.26 -17.50 7.43
N ARG A 13 11.97 -18.69 6.90
CA ARG A 13 12.09 -19.93 7.65
C ARG A 13 13.51 -20.46 7.49
N ALA A 14 14.23 -20.58 8.60
CA ALA A 14 15.45 -21.37 8.65
C ALA A 14 15.05 -22.84 8.55
N ASN A 15 15.38 -23.51 7.45
CA ASN A 15 15.47 -24.96 7.49
C ASN A 15 16.67 -25.32 8.37
N GLY A 16 16.57 -26.39 9.17
CA GLY A 16 17.57 -26.82 10.16
C GLY A 16 18.88 -27.34 9.57
N ASP A 17 19.38 -26.74 8.48
CA ASP A 17 20.71 -26.95 7.94
C ASP A 17 21.26 -25.58 7.53
N THR A 18 22.26 -25.14 8.28
CA THR A 18 22.94 -23.84 8.18
C THR A 18 23.22 -23.43 6.73
N THR A 19 22.89 -22.18 6.37
CA THR A 19 23.33 -21.44 5.15
C THR A 19 22.37 -21.35 3.94
N SER A 20 21.05 -21.38 4.13
CA SER A 20 20.13 -20.87 3.09
C SER A 20 18.87 -20.23 3.69
N LEU A 21 18.87 -18.89 3.80
CA LEU A 21 17.68 -18.09 4.08
C LEU A 21 16.85 -18.01 2.80
N SER A 22 16.04 -19.04 2.53
CA SER A 22 15.03 -18.97 1.48
C SER A 22 13.86 -18.12 1.99
N CYS A 23 13.91 -16.84 1.69
CA CYS A 23 12.82 -15.92 1.96
C CYS A 23 11.83 -16.01 0.80
N PHE A 24 10.78 -16.83 0.99
CA PHE A 24 9.69 -16.91 0.02
C PHE A 24 8.90 -15.61 0.07
N PRO A 25 8.53 -15.02 -1.09
CA PRO A 25 7.58 -13.91 -1.08
C PRO A 25 6.29 -14.44 -0.45
N GLY A 26 5.97 -13.94 0.75
CA GLY A 26 4.63 -14.10 1.30
C GLY A 26 3.66 -13.59 0.24
N GLN A 27 2.66 -14.39 -0.11
CA GLN A 27 1.75 -14.02 -1.20
C GLN A 27 1.06 -12.69 -0.85
N ILE A 28 1.44 -11.62 -1.55
CA ILE A 28 0.89 -10.29 -1.35
C ILE A 28 -0.57 -10.35 -1.80
N LYS A 29 -1.48 -10.25 -0.83
CA LYS A 29 -2.91 -10.11 -1.11
C LYS A 29 -3.24 -8.63 -1.23
N TRP A 30 -4.04 -8.31 -2.25
CA TRP A 30 -4.51 -6.96 -2.50
C TRP A 30 -5.95 -6.82 -1.99
N CYS A 31 -6.18 -5.85 -1.11
CA CYS A 31 -7.47 -5.56 -0.51
C CYS A 31 -7.96 -4.19 -0.96
N PRO A 32 -9.20 -4.07 -1.45
CA PRO A 32 -9.77 -2.77 -1.76
C PRO A 32 -10.01 -1.99 -0.47
N LYS A 33 -9.46 -0.78 -0.40
CA LYS A 33 -9.60 0.13 0.73
C LYS A 33 -10.16 1.46 0.24
N LYS A 34 -11.12 1.99 1.00
CA LYS A 34 -11.79 3.25 0.70
C LYS A 34 -11.49 4.25 1.80
N ALA A 35 -11.20 5.49 1.41
CA ALA A 35 -11.02 6.61 2.32
C ALA A 35 -11.62 7.87 1.70
N THR A 36 -12.12 8.76 2.55
CA THR A 36 -12.74 10.00 2.12
C THR A 36 -11.85 11.16 2.54
N PHE A 37 -11.53 12.03 1.61
CA PHE A 37 -10.68 13.20 1.82
C PHE A 37 -11.44 14.49 1.46
N PRO A 38 -11.10 15.63 2.07
CA PRO A 38 -11.70 16.90 1.71
C PRO A 38 -11.34 17.33 0.27
N GLY A 39 -12.23 18.09 -0.36
CA GLY A 39 -12.04 18.59 -1.73
C GLY A 39 -12.62 17.66 -2.79
N GLY A 40 -12.38 17.97 -4.06
CA GLY A 40 -12.86 17.21 -5.21
C GLY A 40 -11.77 16.43 -5.93
N CYS A 41 -12.20 15.55 -6.84
CA CYS A 41 -11.35 14.95 -7.87
C CYS A 41 -11.12 15.98 -8.99
N GLY A 42 -9.91 16.56 -9.03
CA GLY A 42 -9.44 17.30 -10.19
C GLY A 42 -8.90 16.37 -11.29
N ASN A 43 -8.24 16.93 -12.32
CA ASN A 43 -7.64 16.16 -13.42
C ASN A 43 -6.69 15.04 -12.94
N ASN A 44 -6.02 15.24 -11.80
CA ASN A 44 -5.08 14.30 -11.19
C ASN A 44 -5.64 13.64 -9.92
N GLY A 45 -6.96 13.50 -9.81
CA GLY A 45 -7.63 13.01 -8.60
C GLY A 45 -7.12 11.64 -8.12
N SER A 46 -6.78 10.72 -9.04
CA SER A 46 -6.22 9.41 -8.71
C SER A 46 -4.84 9.48 -8.07
N GLN A 47 -3.97 10.37 -8.57
CA GLN A 47 -2.65 10.62 -7.97
C GLN A 47 -2.76 11.33 -6.62
N GLN A 48 -3.70 12.27 -6.49
CA GLN A 48 -3.98 12.90 -5.19
C GLN A 48 -4.45 11.86 -4.18
N CYS A 49 -5.37 10.98 -4.56
CA CYS A 49 -5.79 9.84 -3.73
C CYS A 49 -4.61 8.95 -3.32
N LEU A 50 -3.68 8.67 -4.23
CA LEU A 50 -2.49 7.88 -3.93
C LEU A 50 -1.62 8.55 -2.85
N VAL A 51 -1.32 9.83 -3.01
CA VAL A 51 -0.51 10.61 -2.05
C VAL A 51 -1.19 10.71 -0.70
N ASP A 52 -2.50 10.96 -0.67
CA ASP A 52 -3.29 10.99 0.56
C ASP A 52 -3.27 9.62 1.26
N PHE A 53 -3.45 8.53 0.50
CA PHE A 53 -3.38 7.17 1.02
C PHE A 53 -2.01 6.86 1.63
N LEU A 54 -0.93 7.23 0.93
CA LEU A 54 0.45 7.07 1.43
C LEU A 54 0.67 7.86 2.72
N SER A 55 0.09 9.06 2.80
CA SER A 55 0.17 9.92 3.99
C SER A 55 -0.65 9.37 5.17
N ASN A 56 -1.77 8.69 4.91
CA ASN A 56 -2.69 8.21 5.95
C ASN A 56 -2.38 6.78 6.43
N TYR A 57 -2.03 5.88 5.51
CA TYR A 57 -1.79 4.46 5.79
C TYR A 57 -0.31 4.05 5.73
N GLY A 58 0.57 4.96 5.30
CA GLY A 58 2.01 4.72 5.18
C GLY A 58 2.42 4.01 3.89
N ALA A 59 3.68 4.19 3.49
CA ALA A 59 4.24 3.59 2.27
C ALA A 59 4.17 2.06 2.24
N SER A 60 4.18 1.41 3.41
CA SER A 60 4.06 -0.05 3.55
C SER A 60 2.70 -0.61 3.09
N SER A 61 1.67 0.23 2.98
CA SER A 61 0.37 -0.20 2.42
C SER A 61 0.42 -0.39 0.89
N MET A 62 1.47 0.12 0.25
CA MET A 62 1.75 0.04 -1.20
C MET A 62 0.52 0.23 -2.10
N PRO A 63 -0.27 1.31 -1.90
CA PRO A 63 -1.54 1.52 -2.59
C PRO A 63 -1.35 1.53 -4.11
N LYS A 64 -2.25 0.87 -4.82
CA LYS A 64 -2.32 0.86 -6.28
C LYS A 64 -3.76 0.98 -6.78
N ASN A 65 -3.92 1.13 -8.08
CA ASN A 65 -5.23 1.12 -8.76
C ASN A 65 -6.22 2.14 -8.16
N CYS A 66 -5.70 3.31 -7.77
CA CYS A 66 -6.47 4.34 -7.08
C CYS A 66 -7.48 5.02 -8.01
N VAL A 67 -8.75 5.00 -7.60
CA VAL A 67 -9.87 5.66 -8.26
C VAL A 67 -10.37 6.79 -7.38
N CYS A 68 -10.53 7.98 -7.97
CA CYS A 68 -11.13 9.13 -7.32
C CYS A 68 -12.58 9.29 -7.79
N LYS A 69 -13.52 9.42 -6.85
CA LYS A 69 -14.92 9.77 -7.13
C LYS A 69 -15.32 11.00 -6.33
N ASN A 70 -15.96 11.97 -6.97
CA ASN A 70 -16.53 13.12 -6.28
C ASN A 70 -17.73 12.67 -5.42
N ALA A 71 -17.75 13.11 -4.16
CA ALA A 71 -18.78 12.85 -3.17
C ALA A 71 -19.18 14.17 -2.49
N GLY A 72 -19.87 15.03 -3.25
CA GLY A 72 -20.23 16.38 -2.80
C GLY A 72 -19.00 17.29 -2.67
N SER A 73 -18.75 17.81 -1.47
CA SER A 73 -17.57 18.63 -1.13
C SER A 73 -16.35 17.81 -0.71
N GLN A 74 -16.45 16.48 -0.83
CA GLN A 74 -15.40 15.52 -0.50
C GLN A 74 -15.10 14.64 -1.70
N ARG A 75 -13.95 13.97 -1.66
CA ARG A 75 -13.55 12.97 -2.64
C ARG A 75 -13.45 11.61 -1.97
N LEU A 76 -14.11 10.64 -2.58
CA LEU A 76 -13.99 9.24 -2.22
C LEU A 76 -12.86 8.63 -3.03
N CYS A 77 -11.79 8.25 -2.33
CA CYS A 77 -10.65 7.55 -2.88
C CYS A 77 -10.78 6.06 -2.61
N SER A 78 -10.69 5.24 -3.66
CA SER A 78 -10.67 3.77 -3.56
C SER A 78 -9.37 3.26 -4.15
N CYS A 79 -8.51 2.63 -3.36
CA CYS A 79 -7.23 2.05 -3.78
C CYS A 79 -7.13 0.60 -3.32
N ASP A 80 -6.38 -0.22 -4.05
CA ASP A 80 -6.00 -1.56 -3.62
C ASP A 80 -4.71 -1.47 -2.81
N VAL A 81 -4.74 -1.89 -1.54
CA VAL A 81 -3.57 -1.90 -0.65
C VAL A 81 -3.18 -3.33 -0.32
N VAL A 82 -1.97 -3.53 0.17
CA VAL A 82 -1.58 -4.83 0.74
C VAL A 82 -2.47 -5.12 1.94
N CYS A 83 -3.14 -6.28 1.94
CA CYS A 83 -3.90 -6.75 3.09
C CYS A 83 -2.95 -6.96 4.27
N GLN A 84 -3.27 -6.36 5.42
CA GLN A 84 -2.56 -6.59 6.68
C GLN A 84 -3.32 -7.58 7.55
#